data_AF-A0A9P9PJJ0-F1
#
_entry.id   AF-A0A9P9PJJ0-F1
#
_cell.length_a   1.000
_cell.length_b   1.000
_cell.length_c   1.000
_cell.angle_alpha   90.00
_cell.angle_beta   90.00
_cell.angle_gamma   90.00
#
_symmetry.space_group_name_H-M   'P 1'
#
loop_
_entity.id
_entity.type
_entity.pdbx_description
1 polymer ?
#
loop_
_entity_poly.entity_id
_entity_poly.type
_entity_poly.pdbx_seq_one_letter_code
_entity_poly.pdbx_strand_id
1 'polypeptide(L)'
;MSSQNFTSLSGLPCSNYTSWHHLIYLPQSSIDGIVARCPNICQFVHGPGNPDLAGVGVVPSYIMELALAILFGPLLHFCSHILPAFGSSHDLKHFTTWLKHHQQLSLWSQLLFSFSLALACFIQEYQREVAAYDSSVIQEVVGVSLTSVLITTTAFYQRIERPSLFCFGLITIIVFTALAAFGPLIRGHSADPILQACINVSKDEKLPWGNGGVRPYKFPEFYARVVPYIGLTLILICMWLYLRLRRDHWTKTHEEFNYTHPAVKVLLVMIFLVSTALAGFGCTDIRQIFRDETCTGKGMEWRYWRRYMGSWSGVCLVCVDATVDRAWLLHTENGGVHPHKKRE
;
A
#
# COMPACT_ATOMS: atom_id res chain seq x y z
N MET A 1 -24.84 9.12 40.65
CA MET A 1 -25.20 8.22 39.53
C MET A 1 -26.72 8.04 39.55
N SER A 2 -27.43 8.83 38.76
CA SER A 2 -28.89 8.74 38.64
C SER A 2 -29.24 7.73 37.55
N SER A 3 -29.92 6.64 37.93
CA SER A 3 -30.56 5.71 37.01
C SER A 3 -31.70 6.41 36.26
N GLN A 4 -31.44 6.87 35.04
CA GLN A 4 -32.50 7.28 34.13
C GLN A 4 -33.24 6.04 33.64
N ASN A 5 -34.58 6.04 33.76
CA ASN A 5 -35.45 4.97 33.30
C ASN A 5 -35.36 4.83 31.77
N PHE A 6 -34.66 3.79 31.29
CA PHE A 6 -34.41 3.50 29.87
C PHE A 6 -35.66 3.07 29.07
N THR A 7 -36.82 2.97 29.70
CA THR A 7 -38.08 2.54 29.05
C THR A 7 -38.70 3.61 28.14
N SER A 8 -38.26 4.88 28.17
CA SER A 8 -38.83 5.94 27.34
C SER A 8 -38.12 6.22 26.01
N LEU A 9 -36.97 5.59 25.72
CA LEU A 9 -36.29 5.78 24.42
C LEU A 9 -36.93 5.01 23.27
N SER A 10 -37.83 4.08 23.56
CA SER A 10 -38.57 3.26 22.60
C SER A 10 -39.68 4.00 21.85
N GLY A 11 -39.74 5.34 21.90
CA GLY A 11 -40.71 6.17 21.16
C GLY A 11 -40.11 7.23 20.25
N LEU A 12 -38.78 7.34 20.15
CA LEU A 12 -38.12 8.40 19.38
C LEU A 12 -38.14 8.10 17.87
N PRO A 13 -38.45 9.10 17.01
CA PRO A 13 -38.43 8.94 15.57
C PRO A 13 -37.00 8.74 15.06
N CYS A 14 -36.82 7.94 14.00
CA CYS A 14 -35.50 7.66 13.40
C CYS A 14 -34.75 8.92 12.93
N SER A 15 -35.45 10.04 12.72
CA SER A 15 -34.88 11.34 12.33
C SER A 15 -34.02 12.00 13.41
N ASN A 16 -34.12 11.58 14.66
CA ASN A 16 -33.30 12.13 15.75
C ASN A 16 -31.88 11.54 15.81
N TYR A 17 -31.61 10.46 15.06
CA TYR A 17 -30.29 9.84 15.00
C TYR A 17 -29.52 10.38 13.80
N THR A 18 -28.97 11.59 13.93
CA THR A 18 -28.09 12.20 12.92
C THR A 18 -26.63 11.77 13.05
N SER A 19 -26.23 11.28 14.23
CA SER A 19 -24.87 10.82 14.51
C SER A 19 -24.90 9.57 15.40
N TRP A 20 -24.06 8.58 15.10
CA TRP A 20 -23.99 7.31 15.82
C TRP A 20 -23.24 7.42 17.16
N HIS A 21 -22.52 8.52 17.40
CA HIS A 21 -21.73 8.73 18.63
C HIS A 21 -22.52 8.64 19.92
N HIS A 22 -23.79 9.04 19.90
CA HIS A 22 -24.66 8.97 21.08
C HIS A 22 -25.10 7.53 21.42
N LEU A 23 -25.08 6.64 20.43
CA LEU A 23 -25.53 5.25 20.61
C LEU A 23 -24.47 4.39 21.31
N ILE A 24 -23.21 4.81 21.31
CA ILE A 24 -22.07 4.06 21.88
C ILE A 24 -22.23 3.85 23.40
N TYR A 25 -22.92 4.77 24.09
CA TYR A 25 -23.10 4.73 25.54
C TYR A 25 -24.33 3.91 25.98
N LEU A 26 -25.08 3.35 25.04
CA LEU A 26 -26.29 2.56 25.32
C LEU A 26 -25.93 1.08 25.55
N PRO A 27 -26.71 0.35 26.37
CA PRO A 27 -26.55 -1.09 26.49
C PRO A 27 -26.91 -1.80 25.18
N GLN A 28 -26.23 -2.93 24.89
CA GLN A 28 -26.39 -3.67 23.63
C GLN A 28 -27.85 -3.98 23.27
N SER A 29 -28.67 -4.40 24.24
CA SER A 29 -30.09 -4.70 24.03
C SER A 29 -30.89 -3.51 23.51
N SER A 30 -30.52 -2.29 23.91
CA SER A 30 -31.13 -1.06 23.41
C SER A 30 -30.63 -0.71 22.01
N ILE A 31 -29.35 -0.94 21.73
CA ILE A 31 -28.77 -0.73 20.39
C ILE A 31 -29.43 -1.67 19.38
N ASP A 32 -29.55 -2.96 19.69
CA ASP A 32 -30.21 -3.95 18.82
C ASP A 32 -31.65 -3.53 18.49
N GLY A 33 -32.41 -3.09 19.50
CA GLY A 33 -33.78 -2.60 19.31
C GLY A 33 -33.88 -1.31 18.48
N ILE A 34 -32.92 -0.40 18.62
CA ILE A 34 -32.86 0.85 17.84
C ILE A 34 -32.50 0.54 16.38
N VAL A 35 -31.49 -0.30 16.15
CA VAL A 35 -31.03 -0.66 14.81
C VAL A 35 -32.10 -1.44 14.05
N ALA A 36 -32.80 -2.37 14.70
CA ALA A 36 -33.92 -3.10 14.09
C ALA A 36 -35.07 -2.17 13.66
N ARG A 37 -35.28 -1.06 14.37
CA ARG A 37 -36.30 -0.08 14.02
C ARG A 37 -35.84 0.95 12.98
N CYS A 38 -34.57 1.30 13.01
CA CYS A 38 -33.97 2.35 12.19
C CYS A 38 -32.75 1.78 11.42
N PRO A 39 -32.98 0.94 10.39
CA PRO A 39 -31.90 0.27 9.66
C PRO A 39 -30.94 1.23 8.94
N ASN A 40 -31.38 2.47 8.68
CA ASN A 40 -30.54 3.52 8.09
C ASN A 40 -29.30 3.85 8.94
N ILE A 41 -29.33 3.60 10.25
CA ILE A 41 -28.15 3.76 11.14
C ILE A 41 -26.98 2.91 10.63
N CYS A 42 -27.26 1.71 10.11
CA CYS A 42 -26.22 0.84 9.57
C CYS A 42 -25.54 1.43 8.33
N GLN A 43 -26.26 2.17 7.50
CA GLN A 43 -25.66 2.86 6.36
C GLN A 43 -24.73 4.00 6.80
N PHE A 44 -25.04 4.70 7.90
CA PHE A 44 -24.15 5.73 8.45
C PHE A 44 -22.90 5.14 9.10
N VAL A 45 -23.03 4.03 9.82
CA VAL A 45 -21.91 3.40 10.54
C VAL A 45 -20.97 2.68 9.56
N HIS A 46 -21.52 1.93 8.60
CA HIS A 46 -20.70 1.34 7.54
C HIS A 46 -20.16 2.41 6.59
N GLY A 47 -20.95 3.44 6.30
CA GLY A 47 -20.64 4.48 5.32
C GLY A 47 -20.94 4.04 3.89
N PRO A 48 -21.21 5.00 2.99
CA PRO A 48 -21.37 4.71 1.56
C PRO A 48 -20.06 4.32 0.87
N GLY A 49 -18.92 4.50 1.56
CA GLY A 49 -17.58 4.43 1.00
C GLY A 49 -17.21 5.73 0.29
N ASN A 50 -16.06 6.30 0.63
CA ASN A 50 -15.54 7.47 -0.07
C ASN A 50 -14.88 7.03 -1.40
N PRO A 51 -15.41 7.44 -2.57
CA PRO A 51 -14.85 7.09 -3.87
C PRO A 51 -13.45 7.69 -4.10
N ASP A 52 -13.03 8.69 -3.32
CA ASP A 52 -11.68 9.24 -3.42
C ASP A 52 -10.63 8.36 -2.74
N LEU A 53 -11.05 7.53 -1.77
CA LEU A 53 -10.18 6.58 -1.06
C LEU A 53 -10.24 5.18 -1.66
N ALA A 54 -11.46 4.70 -1.90
CA ALA A 54 -11.75 3.34 -2.38
C ALA A 54 -12.20 3.36 -3.85
N GLY A 55 -11.90 4.42 -4.58
CA GLY A 55 -12.32 4.54 -5.97
C GLY A 55 -11.72 3.46 -6.87
N VAL A 56 -12.50 3.08 -7.88
CA VAL A 56 -12.11 2.08 -8.89
C VAL A 56 -10.80 2.44 -9.60
N GLY A 57 -10.44 3.72 -9.70
CA GLY A 57 -9.15 4.16 -10.25
C GLY A 57 -8.01 4.24 -9.23
N VAL A 58 -8.34 4.42 -7.95
CA VAL A 58 -7.39 4.69 -6.87
C VAL A 58 -6.76 3.38 -6.37
N VAL A 59 -7.57 2.33 -6.16
CA VAL A 59 -7.05 1.02 -5.72
C VAL A 59 -6.02 0.44 -6.70
N PRO A 60 -6.25 0.38 -8.03
CA PRO A 60 -5.25 -0.07 -8.99
C PRO A 60 -3.97 0.77 -8.98
N SER A 61 -4.07 2.07 -8.68
CA SER A 61 -2.90 2.94 -8.64
C SER A 61 -1.94 2.56 -7.51
N TYR A 62 -2.44 2.21 -6.32
CA TYR A 62 -1.63 1.72 -5.22
C TYR A 62 -1.01 0.35 -5.50
N ILE A 63 -1.76 -0.53 -6.17
CA ILE A 63 -1.28 -1.84 -6.59
C ILE A 63 -0.12 -1.68 -7.58
N MET A 64 -0.31 -0.79 -8.56
CA MET A 64 0.70 -0.52 -9.57
C MET A 64 1.92 0.13 -8.93
N GLU A 65 1.74 1.07 -8.00
CA GLU A 65 2.84 1.66 -7.23
C GLU A 65 3.65 0.58 -6.49
N LEU A 66 2.99 -0.32 -5.76
CA LEU A 66 3.64 -1.40 -5.04
C LEU A 66 4.33 -2.38 -6.00
N ALA A 67 3.69 -2.76 -7.11
CA ALA A 67 4.26 -3.64 -8.11
C ALA A 67 5.51 -3.03 -8.76
N LEU A 68 5.49 -1.73 -9.06
CA LEU A 68 6.64 -1.01 -9.59
C LEU A 68 7.77 -0.95 -8.56
N ALA A 69 7.47 -0.69 -7.28
CA ALA A 69 8.47 -0.70 -6.21
C ALA A 69 9.13 -2.08 -6.06
N ILE A 70 8.35 -3.16 -6.12
CA ILE A 70 8.82 -4.54 -6.04
C ILE A 70 9.57 -4.98 -7.30
N LEU A 71 9.19 -4.50 -8.48
CA LEU A 71 9.87 -4.85 -9.73
C LEU A 71 11.20 -4.10 -9.83
N PHE A 72 11.14 -2.77 -9.70
CA PHE A 72 12.31 -1.93 -9.90
C PHE A 72 13.27 -2.03 -8.72
N GLY A 73 12.83 -2.03 -7.46
CA GLY A 73 13.75 -2.04 -6.31
C GLY A 73 14.82 -3.16 -6.37
N PRO A 74 14.43 -4.44 -6.42
CA PRO A 74 15.33 -5.58 -6.58
C PRO A 74 16.06 -5.60 -7.93
N LEU A 75 15.40 -5.25 -9.04
CA LEU A 75 16.01 -5.24 -10.37
C LEU A 75 17.20 -4.27 -10.43
N LEU A 76 17.05 -3.10 -9.81
CA LEU A 76 18.10 -2.10 -9.73
C LEU A 76 19.30 -2.62 -8.96
N HIS A 77 19.04 -3.31 -7.85
CA HIS A 77 20.05 -3.92 -7.03
C HIS A 77 20.77 -5.08 -7.74
N PHE A 78 20.02 -5.86 -8.53
CA PHE A 78 20.54 -6.91 -9.40
C PHE A 78 21.45 -6.35 -10.50
N CYS A 79 20.99 -5.33 -11.22
CA CYS A 79 21.75 -4.68 -12.29
C CYS A 79 23.00 -3.96 -11.78
N SER A 80 22.97 -3.34 -10.60
CA SER A 80 24.10 -2.59 -10.07
C SER A 80 25.16 -3.45 -9.38
N HIS A 81 24.79 -4.60 -8.80
CA HIS A 81 25.73 -5.41 -8.02
C HIS A 81 25.90 -6.85 -8.50
N ILE A 82 24.85 -7.49 -9.03
CA ILE A 82 24.91 -8.90 -9.42
C ILE A 82 25.46 -9.07 -10.83
N LEU A 83 24.94 -8.31 -11.80
CA LEU A 83 25.40 -8.36 -13.20
C LEU A 83 26.91 -8.09 -13.36
N PRO A 84 27.49 -7.05 -12.72
CA PRO A 84 28.92 -6.80 -12.78
C PRO A 84 29.77 -7.93 -12.18
N ALA A 85 29.24 -8.67 -11.19
CA ALA A 85 29.92 -9.81 -10.57
C ALA A 85 30.14 -10.98 -11.54
N PHE A 86 29.38 -11.06 -12.64
CA PHE A 86 29.50 -12.09 -13.66
C PHE A 86 30.43 -11.70 -14.83
N GLY A 87 31.16 -10.58 -14.73
CA GLY A 87 32.23 -10.24 -15.67
C GLY A 87 31.77 -9.65 -17.01
N SER A 88 30.48 -9.32 -17.16
CA SER A 88 30.00 -8.59 -18.34
C SER A 88 30.29 -7.09 -18.18
N SER A 89 31.49 -6.66 -18.60
CA SER A 89 31.88 -5.24 -18.72
C SER A 89 31.18 -4.57 -19.91
N HIS A 90 29.86 -4.71 -20.03
CA HIS A 90 29.10 -3.87 -20.96
C HIS A 90 29.11 -2.43 -20.46
N ASP A 91 29.23 -1.48 -21.38
CA ASP A 91 29.32 -0.04 -21.13
C ASP A 91 27.97 0.54 -20.67
N LEU A 92 27.46 0.01 -19.55
CA LEU A 92 26.22 0.40 -18.89
C LEU A 92 26.36 1.73 -18.13
N LYS A 93 27.45 2.48 -18.30
CA LYS A 93 27.68 3.75 -17.60
C LYS A 93 26.58 4.77 -17.89
N HIS A 94 26.13 4.88 -19.14
CA HIS A 94 25.04 5.77 -19.50
C HIS A 94 23.71 5.32 -18.88
N PHE A 95 23.38 4.04 -19.00
CA PHE A 95 22.15 3.48 -18.44
C PHE A 95 22.11 3.62 -16.91
N THR A 96 23.19 3.24 -16.21
CA THR A 96 23.28 3.34 -14.74
C THR A 96 23.21 4.78 -14.24
N THR A 97 23.83 5.73 -14.95
CA THR A 97 23.76 7.16 -14.61
C THR A 97 22.34 7.70 -14.82
N TRP A 98 21.71 7.37 -15.95
CA TRP A 98 20.32 7.74 -16.26
C TRP A 98 19.35 7.17 -15.22
N LEU A 99 19.49 5.89 -14.92
CA LEU A 99 18.66 5.14 -13.97
C LEU A 99 18.79 5.71 -12.57
N LYS A 100 20.01 6.03 -12.14
CA LYS A 100 20.29 6.68 -10.86
C LYS A 100 19.59 8.04 -10.75
N HIS A 101 19.63 8.86 -11.81
CA HIS A 101 18.97 10.17 -11.79
C HIS A 101 17.45 10.05 -11.68
N HIS A 102 16.85 9.14 -12.46
CA HIS A 102 15.40 8.90 -12.43
C HIS A 102 14.92 8.28 -11.12
N GLN A 103 15.72 7.39 -10.52
CA GLN A 103 15.44 6.82 -9.20
C GLN A 103 15.40 7.87 -8.11
N GLN A 104 16.34 8.80 -8.10
CA GLN A 104 16.37 9.87 -7.11
C GLN A 104 15.10 10.73 -7.20
N LEU A 105 14.73 11.13 -8.41
CA LEU A 105 13.51 11.87 -8.66
C LEU A 105 12.27 11.07 -8.24
N SER A 106 12.23 9.78 -8.57
CA SER A 106 11.15 8.86 -8.21
C SER A 106 11.03 8.72 -6.69
N LEU A 107 12.14 8.50 -5.97
CA LEU A 107 12.16 8.36 -4.52
C LEU A 107 11.64 9.63 -3.82
N TRP A 108 12.09 10.81 -4.24
CA TRP A 108 11.59 12.08 -3.70
C TRP A 108 10.12 12.33 -4.03
N SER A 109 9.69 12.02 -5.24
CA SER A 109 8.29 12.14 -5.65
C SER A 109 7.41 11.20 -4.82
N GLN A 110 7.86 9.97 -4.60
CA GLN A 110 7.15 8.97 -3.80
C GLN A 110 7.09 9.39 -2.32
N LEU A 111 8.18 9.97 -1.78
CA LEU A 111 8.20 10.51 -0.43
C LEU A 111 7.18 11.64 -0.26
N LEU A 112 7.14 12.60 -1.19
CA LEU A 112 6.18 13.72 -1.15
C LEU A 112 4.73 13.25 -1.33
N PHE A 113 4.50 12.31 -2.24
CA PHE A 113 3.19 11.72 -2.46
C PHE A 113 2.71 10.99 -1.19
N SER A 114 3.55 10.13 -0.62
CA SER A 114 3.22 9.35 0.57
C SER A 114 3.03 10.23 1.80
N PHE A 115 3.79 11.32 1.92
CA PHE A 115 3.56 12.33 2.95
C PHE A 115 2.19 13.00 2.80
N SER A 116 1.85 13.45 1.60
CA SER A 116 0.56 14.10 1.33
C SER A 116 -0.60 13.14 1.60
N LEU A 117 -0.46 11.88 1.18
CA LEU A 117 -1.43 10.82 1.41
C LEU A 117 -1.58 10.48 2.90
N ALA A 118 -0.48 10.28 3.62
CA ALA A 118 -0.50 9.96 5.05
C ALA A 118 -1.11 11.12 5.86
N LEU A 119 -0.80 12.37 5.50
CA LEU A 119 -1.40 13.54 6.13
C LEU A 119 -2.90 13.65 5.85
N ALA A 120 -3.33 13.45 4.60
CA ALA A 120 -4.74 13.48 4.22
C ALA A 120 -5.54 12.39 4.95
N CYS A 121 -5.00 11.16 4.97
CA CYS A 121 -5.56 10.03 5.68
C CYS A 121 -5.64 10.27 7.19
N PHE A 122 -4.59 10.85 7.79
CA PHE A 122 -4.60 11.26 9.19
C PHE A 122 -5.68 12.30 9.47
N ILE A 123 -5.78 13.36 8.67
CA ILE A 123 -6.81 14.38 8.85
C ILE A 123 -8.20 13.76 8.75
N GLN A 124 -8.43 12.95 7.73
CA GLN A 124 -9.71 12.30 7.49
C GLN A 124 -10.07 11.37 8.65
N GLU A 125 -9.15 10.51 9.08
CA GLU A 125 -9.36 9.58 10.19
C GLU A 125 -9.71 10.30 11.50
N TYR A 126 -9.23 11.53 11.71
CA TYR A 126 -9.53 12.31 12.91
C TYR A 126 -10.75 13.24 12.77
N GLN A 127 -11.42 13.27 11.62
CA GLN A 127 -12.73 13.90 11.51
C GLN A 127 -13.76 13.18 12.39
N ARG A 128 -14.76 13.90 12.91
CA ARG A 128 -15.70 13.33 13.90
C ARG A 128 -16.53 12.17 13.36
N GLU A 129 -16.81 12.14 12.06
CA GLU A 129 -17.79 11.22 11.46
C GLU A 129 -17.17 10.41 10.34
N VAL A 130 -16.17 9.60 10.69
CA VAL A 130 -15.58 8.63 9.76
C VAL A 130 -16.35 7.34 9.87
N ALA A 131 -16.81 6.83 8.74
CA ALA A 131 -17.46 5.54 8.67
C ALA A 131 -16.46 4.39 8.85
N ALA A 132 -16.93 3.26 9.37
CA ALA A 132 -16.07 2.10 9.65
C ALA A 132 -15.39 1.56 8.38
N TYR A 133 -16.06 1.62 7.22
CA TYR A 133 -15.47 1.23 5.94
C TYR A 133 -14.32 2.15 5.55
N ASP A 134 -14.53 3.46 5.59
CA ASP A 134 -13.51 4.45 5.21
C ASP A 134 -12.26 4.33 6.08
N SER A 135 -12.44 4.12 7.39
CA SER A 135 -11.34 3.90 8.34
C SER A 135 -10.52 2.65 7.98
N SER A 136 -11.19 1.55 7.61
CA SER A 136 -10.50 0.33 7.18
C SER A 136 -9.74 0.52 5.87
N VAL A 137 -10.29 1.26 4.91
CA VAL A 137 -9.63 1.55 3.63
C VAL A 137 -8.43 2.46 3.87
N ILE A 138 -8.58 3.50 4.69
CA ILE A 138 -7.48 4.40 5.06
C ILE A 138 -6.29 3.60 5.58
N GLN A 139 -6.52 2.66 6.51
CA GLN A 139 -5.47 1.81 7.08
C GLN A 139 -4.69 1.04 6.01
N GLU A 140 -5.38 0.40 5.07
CA GLU A 140 -4.75 -0.37 3.99
C GLU A 140 -3.94 0.55 3.06
N VAL A 141 -4.52 1.70 2.67
CA VAL A 141 -3.91 2.67 1.77
C VAL A 141 -2.62 3.24 2.34
N VAL A 142 -2.64 3.71 3.59
CA VAL A 142 -1.42 4.25 4.23
C VAL A 142 -0.37 3.16 4.47
N GLY A 143 -0.81 1.92 4.72
CA GLY A 143 0.08 0.77 4.90
C GLY A 143 0.81 0.40 3.60
N VAL A 144 0.09 0.31 2.48
CA VAL A 144 0.67 0.03 1.15
C VAL A 144 1.63 1.13 0.73
N SER A 145 1.23 2.40 0.89
CA SER A 145 2.08 3.55 0.54
C SER A 145 3.38 3.59 1.36
N LEU A 146 3.31 3.39 2.69
CA LEU A 146 4.50 3.31 3.54
C LEU A 146 5.40 2.14 3.13
N THR A 147 4.82 0.96 2.89
CA THR A 147 5.57 -0.22 2.46
C THR A 147 6.28 0.03 1.14
N SER A 148 5.59 0.66 0.18
CA SER A 148 6.15 1.01 -1.13
C SER A 148 7.34 1.95 -1.00
N VAL A 149 7.23 3.02 -0.20
CA VAL A 149 8.36 3.94 0.08
C VAL A 149 9.53 3.21 0.74
N LEU A 150 9.28 2.32 1.70
CA LEU A 150 10.34 1.59 2.40
C LEU A 150 11.06 0.60 1.48
N ILE A 151 10.34 -0.10 0.58
CA ILE A 151 10.94 -0.97 -0.43
C ILE A 151 11.86 -0.15 -1.36
N THR A 152 11.36 0.95 -1.91
CA THR A 152 12.14 1.84 -2.79
C THR A 152 13.36 2.42 -2.06
N THR A 153 13.16 2.86 -0.81
CA THR A 153 14.23 3.40 0.05
C THR A 153 15.32 2.37 0.31
N THR A 154 14.93 1.12 0.57
CA THR A 154 15.90 0.07 0.87
C THR A 154 16.68 -0.35 -0.38
N ALA A 155 16.02 -0.37 -1.54
CA ALA A 155 16.69 -0.54 -2.82
C ALA A 155 17.71 0.59 -3.12
N PHE A 156 17.45 1.81 -2.64
CA PHE A 156 18.25 3.01 -2.91
C PHE A 156 19.05 3.50 -1.68
N TYR A 157 19.77 2.62 -0.98
CA TYR A 157 20.49 2.99 0.25
C TYR A 157 21.73 3.90 0.07
N GLN A 158 22.34 3.93 -1.11
CA GLN A 158 23.71 4.46 -1.26
C GLN A 158 23.81 5.98 -1.43
N ARG A 159 22.82 6.65 -2.04
CA ARG A 159 23.01 8.01 -2.58
C ARG A 159 21.78 8.93 -2.44
N ILE A 160 21.07 8.81 -1.33
CA ILE A 160 20.03 9.78 -0.98
C ILE A 160 20.70 11.15 -0.77
N GLU A 161 20.30 12.14 -1.57
CA GLU A 161 20.80 13.50 -1.43
C GLU A 161 20.12 14.11 -0.21
N ARG A 162 20.81 14.96 0.56
CA ARG A 162 20.24 15.58 1.78
C ARG A 162 19.60 14.56 2.73
N PRO A 163 20.38 13.58 3.21
CA PRO A 163 19.85 12.48 4.00
C PRO A 163 19.06 12.91 5.24
N SER A 164 19.45 14.01 5.89
CA SER A 164 18.73 14.53 7.06
C SER A 164 17.30 14.92 6.73
N LEU A 165 17.09 15.59 5.59
CA LEU A 165 15.77 16.00 5.12
C LEU A 165 14.93 14.78 4.74
N PHE A 166 15.55 13.82 4.06
CA PHE A 166 14.89 12.56 3.72
C PHE A 166 14.46 11.77 4.97
N CYS A 167 15.37 11.60 5.94
CA CYS A 167 15.05 10.92 7.21
C CYS A 167 13.91 11.63 7.95
N PHE A 168 13.93 12.96 8.01
CA PHE A 168 12.85 13.73 8.62
C PHE A 168 11.51 13.49 7.91
N GLY A 169 11.48 13.53 6.58
CA GLY A 169 10.29 13.22 5.80
C GLY A 169 9.79 11.79 6.05
N LEU A 170 10.69 10.80 6.03
CA LEU A 170 10.35 9.41 6.27
C LEU A 170 9.79 9.17 7.68
N ILE A 171 10.42 9.74 8.71
CA ILE A 171 9.91 9.66 10.10
C ILE A 171 8.52 10.29 10.19
N THR A 172 8.31 11.44 9.55
CA THR A 172 7.02 12.12 9.57
C THR A 172 5.93 11.28 8.91
N ILE A 173 6.23 10.63 7.77
CA ILE A 173 5.34 9.67 7.12
C ILE A 173 5.03 8.51 8.07
N ILE A 174 6.04 7.89 8.68
CA ILE A 174 5.84 6.76 9.62
C ILE A 174 4.92 7.18 10.77
N VAL A 175 5.11 8.37 11.34
CA VAL A 175 4.26 8.89 12.43
C VAL A 175 2.82 9.09 11.96
N PHE A 176 2.58 9.76 10.83
CA PHE A 176 1.22 9.97 10.33
C PHE A 176 0.55 8.67 9.90
N THR A 177 1.27 7.77 9.24
CA THR A 177 0.78 6.43 8.91
C THR A 177 0.41 5.65 10.16
N ALA A 178 1.24 5.68 11.20
CA ALA A 178 0.90 5.04 12.48
C ALA A 178 -0.37 5.67 13.07
N LEU A 179 -0.44 7.00 13.17
CA LEU A 179 -1.62 7.68 13.72
C LEU A 179 -2.91 7.37 12.94
N ALA A 180 -2.84 7.28 11.62
CA ALA A 180 -3.97 6.88 10.77
C ALA A 180 -4.31 5.39 10.95
N ALA A 181 -3.32 4.49 10.94
CA ALA A 181 -3.53 3.06 11.07
C ALA A 181 -4.00 2.62 12.47
N PHE A 182 -3.65 3.36 13.52
CA PHE A 182 -4.12 3.14 14.88
C PHE A 182 -5.46 3.86 15.19
N GLY A 183 -5.94 4.74 14.30
CA GLY A 183 -7.26 5.36 14.41
C GLY A 183 -8.42 4.35 14.56
N PRO A 184 -8.51 3.31 13.72
CA PRO A 184 -9.51 2.24 13.84
C PRO A 184 -9.44 1.50 15.18
N LEU A 185 -8.26 1.38 15.81
CA LEU A 185 -8.14 0.73 17.12
C LEU A 185 -8.85 1.53 18.21
N ILE A 186 -8.71 2.85 18.18
CA ILE A 186 -9.29 3.76 19.16
C ILE A 186 -10.81 3.86 18.93
N ARG A 187 -11.25 3.89 17.67
CA ARG A 187 -12.65 4.11 17.29
C ARG A 187 -13.47 2.83 17.11
N GLY A 188 -12.87 1.78 16.57
CA GLY A 188 -13.51 0.49 16.29
C GLY A 188 -14.10 -0.12 17.57
N HIS A 189 -13.36 -0.05 18.67
CA HIS A 189 -13.88 -0.47 19.98
C HIS A 189 -15.17 0.28 20.39
N SER A 190 -15.32 1.53 19.94
CA SER A 190 -16.51 2.33 20.23
C SER A 190 -17.67 2.03 19.26
N ALA A 191 -17.40 1.65 18.02
CA ALA A 191 -18.42 1.34 17.01
C ALA A 191 -18.90 -0.12 17.03
N ASP A 192 -18.14 -1.03 17.66
CA ASP A 192 -18.42 -2.47 17.71
C ASP A 192 -19.83 -2.87 18.13
N PRO A 193 -20.42 -2.30 19.21
CA PRO A 193 -21.77 -2.64 19.62
C PRO A 193 -22.80 -2.41 18.50
N ILE A 194 -22.61 -1.33 17.73
CA ILE A 194 -23.51 -0.91 16.66
C ILE A 194 -23.28 -1.75 15.40
N LEU A 195 -22.02 -2.02 15.03
CA LEU A 195 -21.67 -2.91 13.94
C LEU A 195 -22.21 -4.32 14.17
N GLN A 196 -22.09 -4.83 15.40
CA GLN A 196 -22.63 -6.13 15.78
C GLN A 196 -24.17 -6.16 15.68
N ALA A 197 -24.84 -5.12 16.16
CA ALA A 197 -26.29 -4.98 16.03
C ALA A 197 -26.74 -4.96 14.56
N CYS A 198 -26.03 -4.20 13.72
CA CYS A 198 -26.27 -4.15 12.27
C CYS A 198 -26.14 -5.52 11.61
N ILE A 199 -25.12 -6.29 11.97
CA ILE A 199 -24.92 -7.65 11.43
C ILE A 199 -26.02 -8.61 11.90
N ASN A 200 -26.45 -8.52 13.15
CA ASN A 200 -27.53 -9.36 13.67
C ASN A 200 -28.83 -9.09 12.91
N VAL A 201 -29.23 -7.81 12.79
CA VAL A 201 -30.42 -7.41 12.02
C VAL A 201 -30.31 -7.84 10.56
N SER A 202 -29.13 -7.68 9.94
CA SER A 202 -28.90 -8.10 8.56
C SER A 202 -29.11 -9.61 8.36
N LYS A 203 -28.67 -10.43 9.31
CA LYS A 203 -28.86 -11.89 9.28
C LYS A 203 -30.32 -12.28 9.47
N ASP A 204 -30.99 -11.62 10.41
CA ASP A 204 -32.40 -11.89 10.72
C ASP A 204 -33.31 -11.51 9.54
N GLU A 205 -33.03 -10.37 8.91
CA GLU A 205 -33.78 -9.88 7.73
C GLU A 205 -33.26 -10.43 6.39
N LYS A 206 -32.21 -11.25 6.39
CA LYS A 206 -31.55 -11.81 5.19
C LYS A 206 -31.14 -10.72 4.19
N LEU A 207 -30.65 -9.59 4.68
CA LEU A 207 -30.21 -8.49 3.84
C LEU A 207 -28.88 -8.83 3.14
N PRO A 208 -28.68 -8.39 1.88
CA PRO A 208 -27.55 -8.80 1.06
C PRO A 208 -26.18 -8.34 1.61
N TRP A 209 -26.16 -7.27 2.40
CA TRP A 209 -24.95 -6.73 3.00
C TRP A 209 -24.50 -7.46 4.28
N GLY A 210 -25.30 -8.39 4.82
CA GLY A 210 -24.95 -9.14 6.02
C GLY A 210 -23.73 -10.05 5.90
N ASN A 211 -23.34 -10.38 4.66
CA ASN A 211 -22.16 -11.18 4.35
C ASN A 211 -20.97 -10.34 3.82
N GLY A 212 -21.20 -9.10 3.39
CA GLY A 212 -20.19 -8.24 2.76
C GLY A 212 -19.82 -6.98 3.56
N GLY A 213 -20.44 -6.74 4.71
CA GLY A 213 -20.16 -5.57 5.55
C GLY A 213 -18.84 -5.69 6.34
N VAL A 214 -18.29 -4.53 6.71
CA VAL A 214 -17.21 -4.41 7.69
C VAL A 214 -17.58 -5.21 8.93
N ARG A 215 -16.76 -6.22 9.25
CA ARG A 215 -17.02 -7.10 10.39
C ARG A 215 -16.82 -6.33 11.70
N PRO A 216 -17.47 -6.75 12.80
CA PRO A 216 -17.20 -6.18 14.11
C PRO A 216 -15.72 -6.36 14.38
N TYR A 217 -15.13 -5.35 14.99
CA TYR A 217 -13.71 -5.32 15.25
C TYR A 217 -13.36 -6.46 16.20
N LYS A 218 -12.66 -7.46 15.68
CA LYS A 218 -12.10 -8.54 16.49
C LYS A 218 -10.64 -8.27 16.69
N PHE A 219 -10.28 -7.94 17.92
CA PHE A 219 -8.91 -7.68 18.34
C PHE A 219 -7.91 -8.75 17.82
N PRO A 220 -8.19 -10.07 17.85
CA PRO A 220 -7.28 -11.07 17.30
C PRO A 220 -7.06 -10.97 15.79
N GLU A 221 -8.12 -10.67 15.03
CA GLU A 221 -8.04 -10.54 13.55
C GLU A 221 -7.25 -9.29 13.17
N PHE A 222 -7.43 -8.18 13.90
CA PHE A 222 -6.66 -6.97 13.70
C PHE A 222 -5.17 -7.18 14.01
N TYR A 223 -4.83 -7.82 15.14
CA TYR A 223 -3.44 -8.11 15.48
C TYR A 223 -2.78 -9.00 14.44
N ALA A 224 -3.49 -10.02 13.96
CA ALA A 224 -3.01 -10.91 12.90
C ALA A 224 -2.68 -10.14 11.61
N ARG A 225 -3.37 -9.03 11.33
CA ARG A 225 -3.07 -8.16 10.19
C ARG A 225 -1.96 -7.16 10.48
N VAL A 226 -2.01 -6.43 11.59
CA VAL A 226 -1.09 -5.30 11.88
C VAL A 226 0.31 -5.75 12.30
N VAL A 227 0.43 -6.85 13.05
CA VAL A 227 1.74 -7.33 13.52
C VAL A 227 2.69 -7.65 12.35
N PRO A 228 2.26 -8.36 11.29
CA PRO A 228 3.07 -8.54 10.09
C PRO A 228 3.54 -7.22 9.45
N TYR A 229 2.67 -6.21 9.34
CA TYR A 229 3.03 -4.91 8.76
C TYR A 229 4.08 -4.16 9.59
N ILE A 230 3.93 -4.15 10.92
CA ILE A 230 4.92 -3.56 11.83
C ILE A 230 6.24 -4.31 11.72
N GLY A 231 6.20 -5.65 11.79
CA GLY A 231 7.38 -6.50 11.66
C GLY A 231 8.11 -6.26 10.35
N LEU A 232 7.38 -6.19 9.24
CA LEU A 232 7.93 -5.87 7.93
C LEU A 232 8.57 -4.48 7.88
N THR A 233 7.87 -3.47 8.39
CA THR A 233 8.35 -2.10 8.43
C THR A 233 9.67 -2.01 9.20
N LEU A 234 9.75 -2.67 10.36
CA LEU A 234 10.98 -2.76 11.14
C LEU A 234 12.10 -3.48 10.37
N ILE A 235 11.81 -4.60 9.71
CA ILE A 235 12.79 -5.33 8.89
C ILE A 235 13.35 -4.43 7.78
N LEU A 236 12.50 -3.73 7.02
CA LEU A 236 12.93 -2.85 5.93
C LEU A 236 13.75 -1.66 6.45
N ILE A 237 13.34 -1.03 7.56
CA ILE A 237 14.10 0.06 8.19
C ILE A 237 15.46 -0.46 8.67
N CYS A 238 15.51 -1.59 9.38
CA CYS A 238 16.76 -2.19 9.85
C CYS A 238 17.68 -2.56 8.69
N MET A 239 17.12 -3.12 7.61
CA MET A 239 17.85 -3.47 6.40
C MET A 239 18.45 -2.23 5.74
N TRP A 240 17.66 -1.16 5.59
CA TRP A 240 18.15 0.10 5.05
C TRP A 240 19.24 0.73 5.93
N LEU A 241 19.04 0.78 7.25
CA LEU A 241 20.04 1.27 8.19
C LEU A 241 21.33 0.45 8.12
N TYR A 242 21.23 -0.88 8.07
CA TYR A 242 22.38 -1.77 7.93
C TYR A 242 23.17 -1.51 6.64
N LEU A 243 22.48 -1.49 5.50
CA LEU A 243 23.08 -1.21 4.20
C LEU A 243 23.75 0.16 4.17
N ARG A 244 23.11 1.15 4.80
CA ARG A 244 23.60 2.52 4.89
C ARG A 244 24.81 2.67 5.81
N LEU A 245 24.81 2.06 6.99
CA LEU A 245 25.94 2.09 7.93
C LEU A 245 27.18 1.40 7.34
N ARG A 246 26.97 0.37 6.52
CA ARG A 246 28.06 -0.34 5.83
C ARG A 246 28.44 0.28 4.49
N ARG A 247 27.82 1.38 4.08
CA ARG A 247 28.01 1.98 2.74
C ARG A 247 29.49 2.16 2.40
N ASP A 248 30.28 2.75 3.29
CA ASP A 248 31.68 3.07 3.00
C ASP A 248 32.55 1.80 2.87
N HIS A 249 32.16 0.70 3.52
CA HIS A 249 32.79 -0.59 3.33
C HIS A 249 32.53 -1.11 1.91
N TRP A 250 31.26 -1.06 1.46
CA TRP A 250 30.85 -1.50 0.12
C TRP A 250 31.44 -0.67 -1.01
N THR A 251 31.54 0.65 -0.83
CA THR A 251 32.10 1.53 -1.86
C THR A 251 33.60 1.33 -2.03
N LYS A 252 34.33 1.04 -0.94
CA LYS A 252 35.77 0.76 -0.99
C LYS A 252 36.07 -0.63 -1.55
N THR A 253 35.28 -1.65 -1.20
CA THR A 253 35.47 -3.02 -1.75
C THR A 253 35.20 -3.07 -3.25
N HIS A 254 34.42 -2.15 -3.80
CA HIS A 254 34.11 -2.12 -5.23
C HIS A 254 35.32 -1.77 -6.12
N GLU A 255 36.34 -1.09 -5.57
CA GLU A 255 37.57 -0.74 -6.29
C GLU A 255 38.65 -1.83 -6.19
N GLU A 256 38.59 -2.71 -5.17
CA GLU A 256 39.67 -3.67 -4.87
C GLU A 256 39.26 -5.15 -4.88
N PHE A 257 37.97 -5.50 -4.84
CA PHE A 257 37.52 -6.87 -4.58
C PHE A 257 36.63 -7.50 -5.65
N ASN A 258 37.04 -8.70 -6.06
CA ASN A 258 36.21 -9.71 -6.72
C ASN A 258 34.97 -10.00 -5.84
N TYR A 259 33.78 -9.98 -6.44
CA TYR A 259 32.44 -10.13 -5.83
C TYR A 259 32.13 -11.50 -5.16
N THR A 260 33.11 -12.21 -4.64
CA THR A 260 32.96 -13.61 -4.20
C THR A 260 32.45 -13.78 -2.79
N HIS A 261 32.27 -12.72 -1.99
CA HIS A 261 31.91 -12.90 -0.57
C HIS A 261 30.47 -13.45 -0.42
N PRO A 262 30.28 -14.67 0.14
CA PRO A 262 29.01 -15.39 0.10
C PRO A 262 27.89 -14.71 0.88
N ALA A 263 28.22 -13.96 1.94
CA ALA A 263 27.25 -13.23 2.76
C ALA A 263 26.44 -12.19 1.96
N VAL A 264 27.05 -11.56 0.94
CA VAL A 264 26.38 -10.58 0.07
C VAL A 264 25.33 -11.26 -0.79
N LYS A 265 25.67 -12.42 -1.35
CA LYS A 265 24.76 -13.22 -2.18
C LYS A 265 23.56 -13.71 -1.38
N VAL A 266 23.79 -14.17 -0.14
CA VAL A 266 22.71 -14.60 0.77
C VAL A 266 21.78 -13.43 1.11
N LEU A 267 22.33 -12.25 1.44
CA LEU A 267 21.51 -11.07 1.71
C LEU A 267 20.66 -10.69 0.50
N LEU A 268 21.23 -10.69 -0.71
CA LEU A 268 20.52 -10.36 -1.94
C LEU A 268 19.37 -11.33 -2.25
N VAL A 269 19.61 -12.63 -2.06
CA VAL A 269 18.56 -13.66 -2.21
C VAL A 269 17.47 -13.47 -1.16
N MET A 270 17.82 -13.14 0.08
CA MET A 270 16.84 -12.85 1.13
C MET A 270 15.98 -11.62 0.78
N ILE A 271 16.58 -10.55 0.25
CA ILE A 271 15.85 -9.36 -0.21
C ILE A 271 14.84 -9.72 -1.29
N PHE A 272 15.28 -10.49 -2.29
CA PHE A 272 14.43 -10.93 -3.38
C PHE A 272 13.28 -11.82 -2.88
N LEU A 273 13.57 -12.82 -2.03
CA LEU A 273 12.57 -13.73 -1.49
C LEU A 273 11.55 -13.01 -0.60
N VAL A 274 12.01 -12.09 0.26
CA VAL A 274 11.12 -11.26 1.09
C VAL A 274 10.25 -10.37 0.21
N SER A 275 10.82 -9.69 -0.78
CA SER A 275 10.06 -8.84 -1.72
C SER A 275 9.01 -9.65 -2.50
N THR A 276 9.34 -10.87 -2.91
CA THR A 276 8.42 -11.77 -3.62
C THR A 276 7.32 -12.29 -2.70
N ALA A 277 7.65 -12.67 -1.46
CA ALA A 277 6.65 -13.09 -0.47
C ALA A 277 5.67 -11.96 -0.15
N LEU A 278 6.16 -10.72 -0.08
CA LEU A 278 5.36 -9.52 0.14
C LEU A 278 4.41 -9.21 -1.01
N ALA A 279 4.87 -9.39 -2.26
CA ALA A 279 3.98 -9.31 -3.42
C ALA A 279 2.82 -10.32 -3.29
N GLY A 280 3.11 -11.52 -2.78
CA GLY A 280 2.12 -12.56 -2.51
C GLY A 280 1.09 -12.15 -1.45
N PHE A 281 1.54 -11.64 -0.30
CA PHE A 281 0.67 -11.21 0.80
C PHE A 281 -0.20 -10.00 0.42
N GLY A 282 0.39 -8.99 -0.22
CA GLY A 282 -0.37 -7.83 -0.72
C GLY A 282 -1.46 -8.27 -1.71
N CYS A 283 -1.15 -9.19 -2.64
CA CYS A 283 -2.14 -9.73 -3.58
C CYS A 283 -3.30 -10.45 -2.88
N THR A 284 -3.08 -11.11 -1.75
CA THR A 284 -4.17 -11.81 -1.03
C THR A 284 -5.14 -10.85 -0.34
N ASP A 285 -4.66 -9.80 0.30
CA ASP A 285 -5.53 -8.80 0.95
C ASP A 285 -6.27 -7.95 -0.09
N ILE A 286 -5.59 -7.55 -1.17
CA ILE A 286 -6.23 -6.84 -2.29
C ILE A 286 -7.36 -7.69 -2.90
N ARG A 287 -7.14 -9.00 -3.05
CA ARG A 287 -8.16 -9.92 -3.57
C ARG A 287 -9.37 -10.01 -2.63
N GLN A 288 -9.17 -9.81 -1.32
CA GLN A 288 -10.25 -9.76 -0.35
C GLN A 288 -11.05 -8.46 -0.46
N ILE A 289 -10.39 -7.30 -0.59
CA ILE A 289 -11.03 -6.00 -0.85
C ILE A 289 -11.91 -6.08 -2.11
N PHE A 290 -11.37 -6.61 -3.22
CA PHE A 290 -12.15 -6.77 -4.46
C PHE A 290 -13.29 -7.79 -4.37
N ARG A 291 -13.18 -8.78 -3.47
CA ARG A 291 -14.25 -9.75 -3.24
C ARG A 291 -15.39 -9.10 -2.46
N ASP A 292 -15.09 -8.25 -1.49
CA ASP A 292 -16.09 -7.58 -0.67
C ASP A 292 -16.87 -6.50 -1.47
N GLU A 293 -16.21 -5.81 -2.41
CA GLU A 293 -16.91 -4.89 -3.34
C GLU A 293 -17.94 -5.59 -4.23
N THR A 294 -17.70 -6.84 -4.66
CA THR A 294 -18.66 -7.58 -5.49
C THR A 294 -19.97 -7.90 -4.77
N CYS A 295 -19.99 -7.86 -3.45
CA CYS A 295 -21.19 -8.11 -2.65
C CYS A 295 -22.08 -6.87 -2.48
N THR A 296 -21.62 -5.67 -2.83
CA THR A 296 -22.39 -4.41 -2.68
C THR A 296 -23.41 -4.15 -3.80
N GLY A 297 -23.66 -5.12 -4.69
CA GLY A 297 -24.73 -5.05 -5.69
C GLY A 297 -24.44 -4.20 -6.93
N LYS A 298 -23.28 -3.51 -7.01
CA LYS A 298 -22.80 -2.86 -8.24
C LYS A 298 -22.12 -3.85 -9.19
N GLY A 299 -22.86 -4.89 -9.59
CA GLY A 299 -22.35 -6.01 -10.42
C GLY A 299 -22.03 -5.68 -11.89
N MET A 300 -22.10 -4.42 -12.32
CA MET A 300 -21.96 -4.07 -13.74
C MET A 300 -20.51 -3.79 -14.21
N GLU A 301 -19.58 -3.41 -13.32
CA GLU A 301 -18.22 -3.02 -13.77
C GLU A 301 -17.19 -4.16 -13.80
N TRP A 302 -17.46 -5.30 -13.16
CA TRP A 302 -16.46 -6.39 -13.04
C TRP A 302 -16.14 -7.10 -14.37
N ARG A 303 -17.10 -7.12 -15.31
CA ARG A 303 -16.88 -7.68 -16.66
C ARG A 303 -15.90 -6.86 -17.49
N TYR A 304 -15.83 -5.54 -17.24
CA TYR A 304 -14.88 -4.64 -17.88
C TYR A 304 -13.45 -4.92 -17.40
N TRP A 305 -13.29 -5.12 -16.08
CA TRP A 305 -11.99 -5.37 -15.45
C TRP A 305 -11.38 -6.73 -15.73
N ARG A 306 -12.17 -7.81 -15.80
CA ARG A 306 -11.63 -9.14 -16.19
C ARG A 306 -10.99 -9.09 -17.58
N ARG A 307 -11.50 -8.23 -18.47
CA ARG A 307 -10.96 -7.98 -19.80
C ARG A 307 -9.71 -7.09 -19.78
N TYR A 308 -9.67 -6.11 -18.87
CA TYR A 308 -8.50 -5.26 -18.64
C TYR A 308 -7.35 -6.07 -18.02
N MET A 309 -7.53 -6.65 -16.83
CA MET A 309 -6.51 -7.46 -16.12
C MET A 309 -5.99 -8.65 -16.93
N GLY A 310 -6.84 -9.32 -17.72
CA GLY A 310 -6.42 -10.40 -18.64
C GLY A 310 -5.50 -9.93 -19.78
N SER A 311 -5.50 -8.63 -20.10
CA SER A 311 -4.54 -8.00 -21.02
C SER A 311 -3.19 -7.72 -20.33
N TRP A 312 -3.20 -7.44 -19.01
CA TRP A 312 -2.00 -7.02 -18.26
C TRP A 312 -1.05 -8.15 -17.84
N SER A 313 -1.53 -9.41 -17.77
CA SER A 313 -0.61 -10.56 -17.71
C SER A 313 0.32 -10.63 -18.93
N GLY A 314 -0.08 -10.02 -20.06
CA GLY A 314 0.80 -9.78 -21.21
C GLY A 314 1.69 -8.55 -21.06
N VAL A 315 1.20 -7.44 -20.49
CA VAL A 315 1.94 -6.16 -20.39
C VAL A 315 3.15 -6.24 -19.45
N CYS A 316 3.10 -7.02 -18.36
CA CYS A 316 4.30 -7.23 -17.52
C CYS A 316 5.41 -8.00 -18.25
N LEU A 317 5.08 -8.88 -19.20
CA LEU A 317 6.07 -9.51 -20.08
C LEU A 317 6.54 -8.54 -21.18
N VAL A 318 5.60 -7.80 -21.79
CA VAL A 318 5.89 -6.88 -22.91
C VAL A 318 6.68 -5.64 -22.46
N CYS A 319 6.51 -5.14 -21.24
CA CYS A 319 7.33 -4.03 -20.74
C CYS A 319 8.78 -4.46 -20.45
N VAL A 320 9.04 -5.73 -20.14
CA VAL A 320 10.39 -6.27 -20.01
C VAL A 320 11.00 -6.50 -21.40
N ASP A 321 10.24 -7.06 -22.34
CA ASP A 321 10.67 -7.27 -23.74
C ASP A 321 10.92 -5.95 -24.50
N ALA A 322 10.01 -4.97 -24.40
CA ALA A 322 10.11 -3.72 -25.15
C ALA A 322 11.23 -2.79 -24.67
N THR A 323 11.63 -2.86 -23.40
CA THR A 323 12.83 -2.15 -22.91
C THR A 323 14.14 -2.79 -23.35
N VAL A 324 14.15 -4.11 -23.60
CA VAL A 324 15.34 -4.82 -24.11
C VAL A 324 15.46 -4.64 -25.63
N ASP A 325 14.35 -4.71 -26.38
CA ASP A 325 14.35 -4.59 -27.84
C ASP A 325 14.62 -3.15 -28.33
N ARG A 326 14.12 -2.11 -27.65
CA ARG A 326 14.41 -0.72 -28.05
C ARG A 326 15.84 -0.27 -27.73
N ALA A 327 16.47 -0.85 -26.71
CA ALA A 327 17.88 -0.60 -26.44
C ALA A 327 18.80 -1.25 -27.49
N TRP A 328 18.31 -2.30 -28.18
CA TRP A 328 19.03 -3.00 -29.23
C TRP A 328 18.86 -2.37 -30.62
N LEU A 329 17.65 -1.92 -30.96
CA LEU A 329 17.33 -1.35 -32.29
C LEU A 329 18.00 0.00 -32.57
N LEU A 330 18.42 0.75 -31.55
CA LEU A 330 19.16 2.01 -31.72
C LEU A 330 20.67 1.82 -32.00
N HIS A 331 21.18 0.59 -31.94
CA HIS A 331 22.61 0.30 -32.16
C HIS A 331 22.95 -0.36 -33.51
N THR A 332 21.95 -0.71 -34.33
CA THR A 332 22.17 -1.35 -35.64
C THR A 332 22.00 -0.44 -36.86
N GLU A 333 21.62 0.84 -36.69
CA GLU A 333 21.33 1.74 -37.82
C GLU A 333 22.38 2.85 -38.07
N ASN A 334 23.60 2.71 -37.52
CA ASN A 334 24.73 3.59 -37.87
C ASN A 334 25.93 2.75 -38.34
N GLY A 335 25.82 2.23 -39.56
CA GLY A 335 26.88 1.45 -40.22
C GLY A 335 26.82 1.61 -41.74
N GLY A 336 26.98 2.83 -42.24
CA GLY A 336 27.02 3.14 -43.68
C GLY A 336 28.15 4.11 -44.01
N VAL A 337 29.37 3.58 -44.10
CA VAL A 337 30.59 4.30 -44.54
C VAL A 337 30.55 4.51 -46.06
N HIS A 338 30.62 5.76 -46.52
CA HIS A 338 31.08 6.08 -47.88
C HIS A 338 32.28 7.03 -47.79
N PRO A 339 33.48 6.62 -48.23
CA PRO A 339 34.62 7.52 -48.33
C PRO A 339 34.61 8.24 -49.69
N HIS A 340 34.37 9.55 -49.67
CA HIS A 340 34.63 10.41 -50.83
C HIS A 340 36.14 10.64 -50.97
N LYS A 341 36.70 10.01 -51.99
CA LYS A 341 38.06 10.18 -52.48
C LYS A 341 38.19 11.60 -53.09
N LYS A 342 38.97 12.48 -52.45
CA LYS A 342 39.47 13.71 -53.10
C LYS A 342 40.55 13.31 -54.11
N ARG A 343 40.36 13.65 -55.37
CA ARG A 343 41.45 13.79 -56.35
C ARG A 343 41.81 15.28 -56.45
N GLU A 344 43.10 15.47 -56.67
CA GLU A 344 43.80 16.70 -57.05
C GLU A 344 43.15 17.43 -58.24
#